data_AF-A0A9D1XBU1-F1
#
_entry.id   AF-A0A9D1XBU1-F1
#
_cell.length_a   1.000
_cell.length_b   1.000
_cell.length_c   1.000
_cell.angle_alpha   90.00
_cell.angle_beta   90.00
_cell.angle_gamma   90.00
#
_symmetry.space_group_name_H-M   'P 1'
#
loop_
_entity.id
_entity.type
_entity.pdbx_description
1 polymer ?
#
loop_
_entity_poly.entity_id
_entity_poly.type
_entity_poly.pdbx_seq_one_letter_code
_entity_poly.pdbx_strand_id
1 'polypeptide(L)'
;MEKVFTEMNRVFGDTNPEIYEYGPGIITPDQASLNEKPTRESESLKLWGGPQLSDFIPESQSLQYRDIWKQYKRGLNDQNWEQFRENGRLVTAYWTNGGEKATKGICLDAMNLVVYNELKTQIEN
;
A
#
# COMPACT_ATOMS: atom_id res chain seq x y z
N MET A 1 -4.61 -22.43 -9.47
CA MET A 1 -4.13 -21.33 -8.60
C MET A 1 -3.81 -21.79 -7.18
N GLU A 2 -4.27 -22.96 -6.73
CA GLU A 2 -3.99 -23.50 -5.38
C GLU A 2 -2.49 -23.59 -5.06
N LYS A 3 -1.67 -24.18 -5.94
CA LYS A 3 -0.20 -24.23 -5.73
C LYS A 3 0.41 -22.84 -5.51
N VAL A 4 -0.08 -21.83 -6.24
CA VAL A 4 0.39 -20.44 -6.09
C VAL A 4 -0.04 -19.89 -4.73
N PHE A 5 -1.26 -20.17 -4.29
CA PHE A 5 -1.74 -19.78 -2.97
C PHE A 5 -0.90 -20.40 -1.84
N THR A 6 -0.60 -21.69 -1.94
CA THR A 6 0.26 -22.40 -0.97
C THR A 6 1.66 -21.76 -0.88
N GLU A 7 2.28 -21.45 -2.02
CA GLU A 7 3.59 -20.79 -2.04
C GLU A 7 3.52 -19.35 -1.50
N MET A 8 2.47 -18.60 -1.83
CA MET A 8 2.24 -17.26 -1.26
C MET A 8 2.15 -17.32 0.26
N ASN A 9 1.36 -18.24 0.83
CA ASN A 9 1.28 -18.41 2.28
C ASN A 9 2.61 -18.81 2.90
N ARG A 10 3.39 -19.66 2.23
CA ARG A 10 4.72 -20.06 2.70
C ARG A 10 5.69 -18.88 2.76
N VAL A 11 5.61 -17.94 1.82
CA VAL A 11 6.54 -16.81 1.70
C VAL A 11 6.09 -15.60 2.51
N PHE A 12 4.81 -15.24 2.44
CA PHE A 12 4.26 -14.03 3.04
C PHE A 12 3.55 -14.26 4.37
N GLY A 13 3.33 -15.52 4.76
CA GLY A 13 2.58 -15.87 5.96
C GLY A 13 1.07 -15.86 5.72
N ASP A 14 0.32 -15.63 6.80
CA ASP A 14 -1.14 -15.64 6.76
C ASP A 14 -1.70 -14.46 5.96
N THR A 15 -2.91 -14.65 5.43
CA THR A 15 -3.60 -13.59 4.69
C THR A 15 -4.10 -12.49 5.62
N ASN A 16 -4.23 -11.29 5.08
CA ASN A 16 -4.88 -10.17 5.76
C ASN A 16 -6.37 -10.13 5.38
N PRO A 17 -7.28 -9.94 6.35
CA PRO A 17 -8.71 -9.85 6.06
C PRO A 17 -9.06 -8.60 5.24
N GLU A 18 -8.30 -7.52 5.41
CA GLU A 18 -8.47 -6.26 4.71
C GLU A 18 -7.11 -5.56 4.54
N ILE A 19 -6.91 -4.92 3.40
CA ILE A 19 -5.81 -3.98 3.13
C ILE A 19 -6.37 -2.71 2.51
N TYR A 20 -5.62 -1.61 2.61
CA TYR A 20 -5.94 -0.37 1.92
C TYR A 20 -5.06 -0.25 0.68
N GLU A 21 -5.70 -0.27 -0.49
CA GLU A 21 -5.05 -0.04 -1.77
C GLU A 21 -5.11 1.44 -2.10
N TYR A 22 -4.03 1.96 -2.69
CA TYR A 22 -3.93 3.38 -3.03
C TYR A 22 -3.70 3.55 -4.52
N GLY A 23 -4.78 3.79 -5.26
CA GLY A 23 -4.74 4.06 -6.70
C GLY A 23 -4.22 5.46 -7.04
N PRO A 24 -4.27 5.85 -8.33
CA PRO A 24 -3.96 7.21 -8.75
C PRO A 24 -4.92 8.20 -8.06
N GLY A 25 -4.38 9.09 -7.22
CA GLY A 25 -5.15 10.19 -6.64
C GLY A 25 -5.44 11.29 -7.64
N ILE A 26 -6.29 12.23 -7.24
CA ILE A 26 -6.72 13.38 -8.04
C ILE A 26 -6.07 14.64 -7.48
N ILE A 27 -5.63 15.52 -8.40
CA ILE A 27 -5.23 16.90 -8.08
C ILE A 27 -6.00 17.80 -9.05
N THR A 28 -6.84 18.66 -8.51
CA THR A 28 -7.55 19.76 -9.17
C THR A 28 -7.09 21.09 -8.55
N PRO A 29 -7.41 22.25 -9.16
CA PRO A 29 -7.03 23.56 -8.59
C PRO A 29 -7.56 23.80 -7.17
N ASP A 30 -8.67 23.18 -6.82
CA ASP A 30 -9.39 23.33 -5.56
C ASP A 30 -9.18 22.16 -4.58
N GLN A 31 -8.68 21.01 -5.04
CA GLN A 31 -8.62 19.82 -4.20
C GLN A 31 -7.50 18.84 -4.56
N ALA A 32 -6.85 18.29 -3.53
CA ALA A 32 -6.05 17.08 -3.64
C ALA A 32 -6.78 15.95 -2.89
N SER A 33 -6.99 14.81 -3.54
CA SER A 33 -7.66 13.66 -2.93
C SER A 33 -6.87 12.39 -3.21
N LEU A 34 -6.51 11.69 -2.13
CA LEU A 34 -5.91 10.39 -2.18
C LEU A 34 -6.99 9.36 -2.52
N ASN A 35 -6.73 8.51 -3.51
CA ASN A 35 -7.63 7.42 -3.88
C ASN A 35 -7.33 6.19 -3.01
N GLU A 36 -7.82 6.21 -1.77
CA GLU A 36 -7.76 5.08 -0.86
C GLU A 36 -8.99 4.18 -1.07
N LYS A 37 -8.76 2.89 -1.15
CA LYS A 37 -9.81 1.88 -1.27
C LYS A 37 -9.55 0.71 -0.32
N PRO A 38 -10.43 0.47 0.66
CA PRO A 38 -10.36 -0.78 1.42
C PRO A 38 -10.72 -1.94 0.50
N THR A 39 -9.87 -2.97 0.51
CA THR A 39 -10.05 -4.21 -0.23
C THR A 39 -10.05 -5.35 0.77
N ARG A 40 -11.14 -6.13 0.77
CA ARG A 40 -11.37 -7.26 1.66
C ARG A 40 -11.12 -8.56 0.97
N GLU A 41 -10.61 -9.53 1.72
CA GLU A 41 -10.46 -10.88 1.20
C GLU A 41 -11.83 -11.53 0.93
N SER A 42 -11.82 -12.54 0.08
CA SER A 42 -12.96 -13.40 -0.22
C SER A 42 -12.46 -14.80 -0.55
N GLU A 43 -13.36 -15.68 -1.00
CA GLU A 43 -12.96 -17.00 -1.50
C GLU A 43 -12.08 -16.89 -2.76
N SER A 44 -12.36 -15.90 -3.63
CA SER A 44 -11.66 -15.72 -4.91
C SER A 44 -10.57 -14.65 -4.88
N LEU A 45 -10.36 -13.99 -3.74
CA LEU A 45 -9.37 -12.92 -3.53
C LEU A 45 -8.69 -13.10 -2.18
N LYS A 46 -7.38 -13.32 -2.18
CA LYS A 46 -6.57 -13.43 -0.96
C LYS A 46 -5.54 -12.32 -0.95
N LEU A 47 -5.29 -11.76 0.22
CA LEU A 47 -4.53 -10.54 0.41
C LEU A 47 -3.38 -10.81 1.37
N TRP A 48 -2.22 -10.21 1.12
CA TRP A 48 -1.11 -10.15 2.06
C TRP A 48 -0.61 -8.72 2.15
N GLY A 49 -0.17 -8.35 3.34
CA GLY A 49 0.33 -7.03 3.64
C GLY A 49 1.57 -7.13 4.51
N GLY A 50 2.66 -6.51 4.06
CA GLY A 50 3.82 -6.24 4.91
C GLY A 50 3.49 -5.22 6.00
N PRO A 51 4.48 -4.77 6.77
CA PRO A 51 4.21 -3.85 7.86
C PRO A 51 3.72 -2.47 7.36
N GLN A 52 3.11 -1.73 8.28
CA GLN A 52 2.55 -0.42 7.99
C GLN A 52 3.68 0.63 7.85
N LEU A 53 3.39 1.73 7.17
CA LEU A 53 4.35 2.84 7.06
C LEU A 53 4.64 3.47 8.43
N SER A 54 3.65 3.52 9.31
CA SER A 54 3.78 3.97 10.71
C SER A 54 4.81 3.16 11.51
N ASP A 55 5.04 1.89 11.17
CA ASP A 55 6.05 1.05 11.82
C ASP A 55 7.49 1.49 11.49
N PHE A 56 7.67 2.21 10.38
CA PHE A 56 8.98 2.59 9.83
C PHE A 56 9.24 4.10 9.79
N ILE A 57 8.19 4.91 9.81
CA ILE A 57 8.27 6.36 9.79
C ILE A 57 8.00 6.88 11.20
N PRO A 58 9.05 7.22 11.98
CA PRO A 58 8.87 7.70 13.34
C PRO A 58 8.14 9.04 13.34
N GLU A 59 7.32 9.27 14.37
CA GLU A 59 6.51 10.49 14.49
C GLU A 59 7.37 11.77 14.41
N SER A 60 8.59 11.74 14.97
CA SER A 60 9.54 12.84 14.93
C SER A 60 10.00 13.24 13.52
N GLN A 61 9.88 12.35 12.53
CA GLN A 61 10.26 12.60 11.14
C GLN A 61 9.04 12.59 10.19
N SER A 62 7.82 12.38 10.72
CA SER A 62 6.59 12.20 9.94
C SER A 62 6.37 13.31 8.92
N LEU A 63 6.55 14.58 9.31
CA LEU A 63 6.38 15.73 8.43
C LEU A 63 7.41 15.78 7.29
N GLN A 64 8.66 15.39 7.56
CA GLN A 64 9.70 15.37 6.54
C GLN A 64 9.42 14.29 5.50
N TYR A 65 9.05 13.09 5.95
CA TYR A 65 8.62 12.03 5.03
C TYR A 65 7.42 12.48 4.20
N ARG A 66 6.36 13.01 4.83
CA ARG A 66 5.17 13.53 4.15
C ARG A 66 5.51 14.47 2.99
N ASP A 67 6.34 15.47 3.25
CA ASP A 67 6.55 16.56 2.31
C ASP A 67 7.28 16.12 1.04
N ILE A 68 8.15 15.12 1.15
CA ILE A 68 8.80 14.53 0.00
C ILE A 68 7.92 13.45 -0.65
N TRP A 69 7.17 12.67 0.14
CA TRP A 69 6.28 11.61 -0.36
C TRP A 69 5.18 12.13 -1.30
N LYS A 70 4.69 13.35 -1.09
CA LYS A 70 3.72 14.04 -1.97
C LYS A 70 4.15 14.05 -3.44
N GLN A 71 5.45 14.03 -3.73
CA GLN A 71 5.98 14.00 -5.09
C GLN A 71 5.74 12.66 -5.79
N TYR A 72 5.70 11.57 -5.02
CA TYR A 72 5.52 10.20 -5.51
C TYR A 72 4.07 9.73 -5.43
N LYS A 73 3.28 10.31 -4.52
CA LYS A 73 1.88 9.95 -4.31
C LYS A 73 0.92 11.09 -4.63
N ARG A 74 0.40 11.06 -5.85
CA ARG A 74 -0.61 12.02 -6.31
C ARG A 74 -1.82 12.01 -5.37
N GLY A 75 -2.26 13.19 -4.94
CA GLY A 75 -3.42 13.37 -4.07
C GLY A 75 -3.11 13.28 -2.56
N LEU A 76 -1.89 12.87 -2.18
CA LEU A 76 -1.42 12.95 -0.79
C LEU A 76 -1.27 14.42 -0.37
N ASN A 77 -1.74 14.75 0.83
CA ASN A 77 -1.68 16.08 1.41
C ASN A 77 -1.66 16.00 2.95
N ASP A 78 -1.61 17.15 3.61
CA ASP A 78 -1.50 17.24 5.07
C ASP A 78 -2.70 16.62 5.80
N GLN A 79 -3.89 16.67 5.20
CA GLN A 79 -5.12 16.20 5.81
C GLN A 79 -5.26 14.68 5.74
N ASN A 80 -4.65 14.02 4.75
CA ASN A 80 -4.75 12.58 4.55
C ASN A 80 -3.44 11.81 4.83
N TRP A 81 -2.38 12.50 5.25
CA TRP A 81 -1.08 11.90 5.52
C TRP A 81 -1.11 10.87 6.64
N GLU A 82 -1.66 11.19 7.81
CA GLU A 82 -1.63 10.25 8.94
C GLU A 82 -2.44 8.99 8.64
N GLN A 83 -3.61 9.14 8.00
CA GLN A 83 -4.38 8.00 7.51
C GLN A 83 -3.57 7.15 6.53
N PHE A 84 -2.87 7.77 5.56
CA PHE A 84 -2.00 7.05 4.65
C PHE A 84 -0.84 6.33 5.37
N ARG A 85 -0.25 6.95 6.40
CA ARG A 85 0.84 6.37 7.19
C ARG A 85 0.37 5.17 8.01
N GLU A 86 -0.81 5.24 8.61
CA GLU A 86 -1.37 4.17 9.43
C GLU A 86 -1.90 3.00 8.59
N ASN A 87 -2.60 3.29 7.49
CA ASN A 87 -3.23 2.25 6.67
C ASN A 87 -2.30 1.70 5.59
N GLY A 88 -1.40 2.54 5.07
CA GLY A 88 -0.44 2.19 4.02
C GLY A 88 0.56 1.15 4.48
N ARG A 89 0.80 0.15 3.64
CA ARG A 89 1.80 -0.90 3.86
C ARG A 89 2.96 -0.72 2.90
N LEU A 90 4.17 -1.13 3.32
CA LEU A 90 5.36 -1.07 2.45
C LEU A 90 5.20 -1.94 1.19
N VAL A 91 4.64 -3.14 1.37
CA VAL A 91 4.35 -4.08 0.28
C VAL A 91 2.97 -4.66 0.49
N THR A 92 2.17 -4.73 -0.57
CA THR A 92 0.93 -5.49 -0.60
C THR A 92 0.99 -6.52 -1.73
N ALA A 93 0.26 -7.60 -1.56
CA ALA A 93 0.08 -8.59 -2.60
C ALA A 93 -1.36 -9.08 -2.59
N TYR A 94 -1.86 -9.43 -3.77
CA TYR A 94 -3.11 -10.16 -3.86
C TYR A 94 -3.01 -11.31 -4.84
N TRP A 95 -3.75 -12.36 -4.52
CA TRP A 95 -3.96 -13.53 -5.35
C TRP A 95 -5.43 -13.58 -5.71
N THR A 96 -5.73 -13.91 -6.95
CA THR A 96 -7.10 -14.11 -7.41
C THR A 96 -7.25 -15.39 -8.21
N ASN A 97 -8.31 -16.15 -7.92
CA ASN A 97 -8.65 -17.38 -8.65
C ASN A 97 -9.68 -17.15 -9.77
N GLY A 98 -9.90 -15.90 -10.17
CA GLY A 98 -10.94 -15.54 -11.12
C GLY A 98 -12.33 -15.66 -10.51
N GLY A 99 -12.86 -14.53 -10.04
CA GLY A 99 -14.28 -14.34 -9.73
C GLY A 99 -15.02 -13.65 -10.89
N GLU A 100 -16.25 -13.14 -10.66
CA GLU A 100 -17.13 -12.59 -11.71
C GLU A 100 -16.50 -11.51 -12.62
N LYS A 101 -15.44 -10.82 -12.18
CA LYS A 101 -14.81 -9.70 -12.92
C LYS A 101 -13.27 -9.70 -12.92
N ALA A 102 -12.60 -10.75 -12.41
CA ALA A 102 -11.14 -10.76 -12.27
C ALA A 102 -10.51 -11.90 -13.07
N THR A 103 -9.35 -11.65 -13.68
CA THR A 103 -8.52 -12.71 -14.26
C THR A 103 -7.79 -13.46 -13.15
N LYS A 104 -7.45 -14.73 -13.38
CA LYS A 104 -6.59 -15.49 -12.46
C LYS A 104 -5.19 -14.89 -12.45
N GLY A 105 -4.62 -14.67 -11.28
CA GLY A 105 -3.29 -14.08 -11.21
C GLY A 105 -2.84 -13.71 -9.81
N ILE A 106 -1.65 -13.11 -9.78
CA ILE A 106 -1.06 -12.47 -8.61
C ILE A 106 -0.68 -11.04 -8.98
N CYS A 107 -0.76 -10.14 -8.01
CA CYS A 107 -0.20 -8.81 -8.09
C CYS A 107 0.63 -8.57 -6.84
N LEU A 108 1.74 -7.86 -7.00
CA LEU A 108 2.59 -7.40 -5.92
C LEU A 108 2.85 -5.91 -6.14
N ASP A 109 2.50 -5.09 -5.16
CA ASP A 109 2.76 -3.66 -5.15
C ASP A 109 3.76 -3.34 -4.04
N ALA A 110 4.93 -2.87 -4.43
CA ALA A 110 6.01 -2.47 -3.53
C ALA A 110 6.38 -0.99 -3.71
N MET A 111 5.49 -0.17 -4.30
CA MET A 111 5.80 1.23 -4.58
C MET A 111 6.14 2.00 -3.28
N ASN A 112 5.41 1.73 -2.20
CA ASN A 112 5.66 2.36 -0.91
C ASN A 112 7.04 1.97 -0.33
N LEU A 113 7.47 0.72 -0.50
CA LEU A 113 8.81 0.28 -0.11
C LEU A 113 9.90 1.01 -0.90
N VAL A 114 9.73 1.17 -2.21
CA VAL A 114 10.70 1.88 -3.06
C VAL A 114 10.81 3.34 -2.64
N VAL A 115 9.67 4.03 -2.45
CA VAL A 115 9.65 5.43 -1.99
C VAL A 115 10.27 5.55 -0.61
N TYR A 116 9.90 4.68 0.35
CA TYR A 116 10.48 4.70 1.70
C TYR A 116 12.01 4.61 1.65
N ASN A 117 12.57 3.67 0.89
CA ASN A 117 14.03 3.49 0.80
C ASN A 117 14.75 4.68 0.17
N GLU A 118 14.15 5.30 -0.85
CA GLU A 118 14.67 6.53 -1.45
C GLU A 118 14.67 7.68 -0.44
N LEU A 119 13.53 7.91 0.23
CA LEU A 119 13.39 8.99 1.21
C LEU A 119 14.28 8.78 2.42
N LYS A 120 14.39 7.55 2.91
CA LYS A 120 15.30 7.18 3.99
C LYS A 120 16.73 7.58 3.65
N THR A 121 17.18 7.32 2.42
CA THR A 121 18.51 7.70 1.94
C THR A 121 18.67 9.23 1.86
N GLN A 122 17.61 9.99 1.60
CA GLN A 122 17.68 11.46 1.55
C GLN A 122 17.59 12.13 2.92
N ILE A 123 16.87 11.51 3.87
CA ILE A 123 16.55 12.08 5.19
C ILE A 123 17.56 11.69 6.25
N GLU A 124 18.05 10.44 6.21
CA GLU A 124 18.94 9.88 7.25
C GLU A 124 20.43 10.00 6.90
N ASN A 125 20.78 10.55 5.72
CA ASN A 125 22.14 10.92 5.34
C ASN A 125 22.40 12.41 5.58
#